data_AF-A0AAD7UEI1-F1
#
_entry.id   AF-A0AAD7UEI1-F1
#
_cell.length_a   1.000
_cell.length_b   1.000
_cell.length_c   1.000
_cell.angle_alpha   90.00
_cell.angle_beta   90.00
_cell.angle_gamma   90.00
#
_symmetry.space_group_name_H-M   'P 1'
#
loop_
_entity.id
_entity.type
_entity.pdbx_description
1 polymer ?
#
loop_
_entity_poly.entity_id
_entity_poly.type
_entity_poly.pdbx_seq_one_letter_code
_entity_poly.pdbx_strand_id
1 'polypeptide(L)'
;MEVESKEDGKVRAACVPILEEEDDTDFLRKRESRKLGLREALGLNFLNMFGTGPLITLPLLLRATRPHGPHALIGYACAGFVATCDSLVWAELGARFPISGGSQTYLKETLGPLAAFVFVWQFILAGPLEVASGFAAMANYVSYVVHLERVETGVLACIACALAALLAHRELARTTLVASAISLLAIAFILVSGFANFRHFESANGWTGRGSSFSTDRLFAPTGLLFSLGRTMRIGIYDYTGYFDVNFVGDQLENPRRTIPVACIGSCVATGIVYFLVYVAIVGVLPWDGDDGFVKRCSDRDQCYVAALFAERIVGQNFARAFALVVSLTIFGSCFALLVGYATVPYAASRDSLFFSWFSANATTDRSLCVVGTIACALCFVDLDVLVEAVATTRLVAQFAAQAFGLWLLKSRPETRPSSSFNLPLHPIPQLVVILAFAFVFATSPNYIFHRRVPLLEASLVVLLTGVAAYYATARWHANLSAGKNTTNLRVVDHHQV
;
A
#
# COMPACT_ATOMS: atom_id res chain seq x y z
N MET A 1 50.98 -52.51 10.63
CA MET A 1 51.31 -53.50 11.68
C MET A 1 50.81 -52.90 12.99
N GLU A 2 50.14 -53.70 13.81
CA GLU A 2 49.48 -53.29 15.07
C GLU A 2 50.48 -52.70 16.11
N VAL A 3 50.11 -52.08 17.24
CA VAL A 3 49.17 -52.54 18.29
C VAL A 3 48.52 -51.38 19.07
N GLU A 4 47.29 -51.63 19.54
CA GLU A 4 46.45 -50.76 20.37
C GLU A 4 46.91 -50.67 21.83
N SER A 5 46.59 -49.57 22.53
CA SER A 5 45.50 -49.53 23.54
C SER A 5 45.62 -48.39 24.57
N LYS A 6 44.47 -47.75 24.84
CA LYS A 6 43.88 -47.29 26.14
C LYS A 6 44.78 -46.84 27.31
N GLU A 7 44.41 -45.93 28.22
CA GLU A 7 43.29 -44.97 28.46
C GLU A 7 43.75 -44.10 29.66
N ASP A 8 43.26 -42.89 29.98
CA ASP A 8 42.33 -41.93 29.37
C ASP A 8 42.71 -40.51 29.88
N GLY A 9 42.01 -39.46 29.46
CA GLY A 9 41.80 -38.28 30.31
C GLY A 9 42.06 -36.93 29.67
N LYS A 10 41.10 -36.42 28.87
CA LYS A 10 40.86 -34.97 28.71
C LYS A 10 39.52 -34.65 28.04
N VAL A 11 38.71 -33.86 28.75
CA VAL A 11 37.73 -32.86 28.27
C VAL A 11 36.95 -33.19 26.98
N ARG A 12 35.69 -33.64 27.14
CA ARG A 12 34.72 -33.64 26.04
C ARG A 12 34.29 -32.22 25.69
N ALA A 13 34.88 -31.65 24.64
CA ALA A 13 34.21 -30.61 23.86
C ALA A 13 33.06 -31.26 23.08
N ALA A 14 31.85 -30.72 23.20
CA ALA A 14 30.72 -31.17 22.39
C ALA A 14 30.85 -30.60 20.97
N CYS A 15 31.40 -31.40 20.05
CA CYS A 15 31.36 -31.07 18.63
C CYS A 15 29.89 -31.01 18.17
N VAL A 16 29.46 -29.83 17.73
CA VAL A 16 28.29 -29.72 16.85
C VAL A 16 28.64 -30.47 15.56
N PRO A 17 27.80 -31.41 15.08
CA PRO A 17 28.07 -32.06 13.81
C PRO A 17 28.01 -31.02 12.69
N ILE A 18 29.09 -30.94 11.91
CA ILE A 18 29.13 -30.16 10.69
C ILE A 18 28.20 -30.88 9.69
N LEU A 19 27.01 -30.32 9.47
CA LEU A 19 26.14 -30.77 8.39
C LEU A 19 26.75 -30.35 7.05
N GLU A 20 26.55 -31.19 6.03
CA GLU A 20 27.29 -31.16 4.77
C GLU A 20 27.04 -29.87 3.95
N GLU A 21 28.11 -29.20 3.50
CA GLU A 21 28.05 -27.96 2.71
C GLU A 21 27.48 -28.15 1.27
N GLU A 22 27.27 -29.39 0.82
CA GLU A 22 26.78 -29.69 -0.53
C GLU A 22 25.28 -29.40 -0.73
N ASP A 23 24.44 -29.57 0.30
CA ASP A 23 22.98 -29.34 0.14
C ASP A 23 22.64 -27.83 0.19
N ASP A 24 23.39 -27.05 1.00
CA ASP A 24 23.23 -25.60 1.08
C ASP A 24 23.69 -24.92 -0.23
N THR A 25 24.67 -25.48 -0.94
CA THR A 25 25.11 -24.93 -2.24
C THR A 25 24.12 -25.17 -3.37
N ASP A 26 23.44 -26.33 -3.48
CA ASP A 26 22.35 -26.49 -4.47
C ASP A 26 21.07 -25.74 -4.06
N PHE A 27 20.77 -25.64 -2.76
CA PHE A 27 19.68 -24.79 -2.26
C PHE A 27 19.90 -23.30 -2.57
N LEU A 28 21.09 -22.77 -2.28
CA LEU A 28 21.48 -21.40 -2.63
C LEU A 28 21.47 -21.21 -4.15
N ARG A 29 21.94 -22.16 -4.95
CA ARG A 29 21.91 -22.09 -6.42
C ARG A 29 20.48 -22.15 -7.00
N LYS A 30 19.56 -22.91 -6.39
CA LYS A 30 18.11 -22.85 -6.68
C LYS A 30 17.49 -21.52 -6.30
N ARG A 31 17.95 -20.91 -5.21
CA ARG A 31 17.50 -19.58 -4.75
C ARG A 31 18.05 -18.46 -5.63
N GLU A 32 19.28 -18.59 -6.15
CA GLU A 32 19.86 -17.66 -7.12
C GLU A 32 19.20 -17.76 -8.50
N SER A 33 18.91 -18.97 -8.98
CA SER A 33 18.23 -19.19 -10.27
C SER A 33 16.73 -18.84 -10.27
N ARG A 34 16.17 -18.46 -9.11
CA ARG A 34 14.83 -17.88 -8.97
C ARG A 34 14.82 -16.37 -8.69
N LYS A 35 15.96 -15.68 -8.83
CA LYS A 35 16.00 -14.21 -8.67
C LYS A 35 15.15 -13.52 -9.73
N LEU A 36 14.27 -12.63 -9.29
CA LEU A 36 13.38 -11.81 -10.11
C LEU A 36 14.18 -10.70 -10.79
N GLY A 37 14.15 -10.65 -12.11
CA GLY A 37 14.79 -9.59 -12.89
C GLY A 37 14.01 -8.27 -12.86
N LEU A 38 14.50 -7.28 -13.62
CA LEU A 38 13.86 -5.96 -13.71
C LEU A 38 12.44 -6.01 -14.31
N ARG A 39 12.16 -6.97 -15.21
CA ARG A 39 10.83 -7.12 -15.83
C ARG A 39 9.81 -7.63 -14.82
N GLU A 40 10.21 -8.59 -14.01
CA GLU A 40 9.42 -9.19 -12.94
C GLU A 40 9.19 -8.16 -11.82
N ALA A 41 10.22 -7.38 -11.47
CA ALA A 41 10.12 -6.29 -10.49
C ALA A 41 9.17 -5.16 -10.93
N LEU A 42 9.25 -4.73 -12.20
CA LEU A 42 8.28 -3.79 -12.77
C LEU A 42 6.88 -4.39 -12.84
N GLY A 43 6.78 -5.66 -13.26
CA GLY A 43 5.51 -6.40 -13.33
C GLY A 43 4.81 -6.51 -11.98
N LEU A 44 5.56 -6.72 -10.89
CA LEU A 44 5.05 -6.77 -9.52
C LEU A 44 4.40 -5.43 -9.11
N ASN A 45 5.12 -4.32 -9.27
CA ASN A 45 4.60 -2.99 -8.96
C ASN A 45 3.36 -2.67 -9.83
N PHE A 46 3.46 -2.88 -11.15
CA PHE A 46 2.36 -2.63 -12.08
C PHE A 46 1.10 -3.45 -11.74
N LEU A 47 1.26 -4.73 -11.39
CA LEU A 47 0.17 -5.60 -10.97
C LEU A 47 -0.60 -5.04 -9.76
N ASN A 48 0.12 -4.56 -8.73
CA ASN A 48 -0.53 -4.01 -7.54
C ASN A 48 -1.20 -2.67 -7.82
N MET A 49 -0.55 -1.80 -8.62
CA MET A 49 -1.14 -0.50 -9.01
C MET A 49 -2.39 -0.68 -9.89
N PHE A 50 -2.32 -1.47 -10.98
CA PHE A 50 -3.38 -1.62 -12.01
C PHE A 50 -4.64 -2.39 -11.56
N GLY A 51 -4.86 -2.58 -10.26
CA GLY A 51 -6.02 -3.30 -9.72
C GLY A 51 -7.29 -2.46 -9.61
N THR A 52 -7.25 -1.44 -8.74
CA THR A 52 -8.45 -0.72 -8.28
C THR A 52 -8.47 0.76 -8.64
N GLY A 53 -7.38 1.49 -8.35
CA GLY A 53 -7.32 2.97 -8.30
C GLY A 53 -8.20 3.72 -9.30
N PRO A 54 -7.72 3.99 -10.53
CA PRO A 54 -8.33 4.95 -11.44
C PRO A 54 -9.72 4.54 -11.97
N LEU A 55 -10.08 3.26 -11.87
CA LEU A 55 -11.41 2.83 -12.31
C LEU A 55 -12.50 3.20 -11.28
N ILE A 56 -12.10 3.46 -10.03
CA ILE A 56 -12.98 3.58 -8.88
C ILE A 56 -12.99 5.01 -8.32
N THR A 57 -11.85 5.69 -8.32
CA THR A 57 -11.64 6.95 -7.58
C THR A 57 -11.94 8.22 -8.39
N LEU A 58 -12.06 8.17 -9.72
CA LEU A 58 -12.39 9.35 -10.53
C LEU A 58 -13.69 10.08 -10.07
N PRO A 59 -14.82 9.41 -9.77
CA PRO A 59 -15.99 10.10 -9.23
C PRO A 59 -15.73 10.74 -7.87
N LEU A 60 -14.93 10.08 -7.01
CA LEU A 60 -14.54 10.60 -5.71
C LEU A 60 -13.68 11.87 -5.86
N LEU A 61 -12.75 11.85 -6.81
CA LEU A 61 -11.87 12.96 -7.16
C LEU A 61 -12.68 14.19 -7.62
N LEU A 62 -13.67 14.02 -8.51
CA LEU A 62 -14.52 15.14 -8.95
C LEU A 62 -15.47 15.63 -7.84
N ARG A 63 -15.92 14.75 -6.93
CA ARG A 63 -16.70 15.11 -5.72
C ARG A 63 -15.86 15.81 -4.64
N ALA A 64 -14.54 15.73 -4.72
CA ALA A 64 -13.62 16.31 -3.73
C ALA A 64 -13.48 17.85 -3.84
N THR A 65 -13.68 18.43 -5.03
CA THR A 65 -13.65 19.88 -5.24
C THR A 65 -15.02 20.52 -5.11
N ARG A 66 -15.07 21.83 -4.83
CA ARG A 66 -16.28 22.66 -4.94
C ARG A 66 -15.91 24.03 -5.55
N PRO A 67 -16.46 24.43 -6.72
CA PRO A 67 -17.38 23.67 -7.59
C PRO A 67 -16.80 22.30 -8.01
N HIS A 68 -17.67 21.34 -8.35
CA HIS A 68 -17.22 20.08 -8.93
C HIS A 68 -16.65 20.35 -10.33
N GLY A 69 -15.65 19.56 -10.77
CA GLY A 69 -15.24 19.60 -12.17
C GLY A 69 -13.82 19.14 -12.49
N PRO A 70 -13.44 19.13 -13.78
CA PRO A 70 -12.20 18.53 -14.27
C PRO A 70 -10.92 19.19 -13.74
N HIS A 71 -11.00 20.40 -13.17
CA HIS A 71 -9.89 21.05 -12.47
C HIS A 71 -9.38 20.22 -11.28
N ALA A 72 -10.16 19.28 -10.75
CA ALA A 72 -9.73 18.29 -9.78
C ALA A 72 -8.52 17.43 -10.26
N LEU A 73 -8.37 17.27 -11.58
CA LEU A 73 -7.22 16.59 -12.20
C LEU A 73 -5.88 17.32 -11.95
N ILE A 74 -5.91 18.62 -11.63
CA ILE A 74 -4.70 19.37 -11.24
C ILE A 74 -4.18 18.83 -9.90
N GLY A 75 -5.06 18.62 -8.92
CA GLY A 75 -4.66 18.03 -7.63
C GLY A 75 -4.24 16.57 -7.76
N TYR A 76 -4.81 15.84 -8.71
CA TYR A 76 -4.36 14.50 -9.07
C TYR A 76 -2.95 14.49 -9.70
N ALA A 77 -2.65 15.42 -10.59
CA ALA A 77 -1.30 15.61 -11.14
C ALA A 77 -0.30 16.03 -10.05
N CYS A 78 -0.70 16.90 -9.11
CA CYS A 78 0.11 17.23 -7.94
C CYS A 78 0.41 16.00 -7.07
N ALA A 79 -0.57 15.11 -6.87
CA ALA A 79 -0.32 13.83 -6.18
C ALA A 79 0.68 12.95 -6.94
N GLY A 80 0.59 12.86 -8.27
CA GLY A 80 1.53 12.08 -9.10
C GLY A 80 2.95 12.64 -9.05
N PHE A 81 3.10 13.96 -9.00
CA PHE A 81 4.39 14.62 -8.78
C PHE A 81 4.96 14.29 -7.39
N VAL A 82 4.15 14.37 -6.33
CA VAL A 82 4.58 14.04 -4.96
C VAL A 82 4.93 12.55 -4.82
N ALA A 83 4.12 11.65 -5.38
CA ALA A 83 4.40 10.22 -5.45
C ALA A 83 5.71 9.94 -6.22
N THR A 84 5.98 10.68 -7.29
CA THR A 84 7.26 10.59 -8.01
C THR A 84 8.43 11.03 -7.12
N CYS A 85 8.30 12.13 -6.36
CA CYS A 85 9.32 12.54 -5.40
C CYS A 85 9.52 11.51 -4.26
N ASP A 86 8.45 10.89 -3.77
CA ASP A 86 8.53 9.84 -2.75
C ASP A 86 9.15 8.55 -3.32
N SER A 87 8.84 8.19 -4.57
CA SER A 87 9.47 7.05 -5.28
C SER A 87 11.00 7.17 -5.36
N LEU A 88 11.55 8.40 -5.39
CA LEU A 88 13.00 8.64 -5.32
C LEU A 88 13.57 8.45 -3.89
N VAL A 89 12.80 8.74 -2.84
CA VAL A 89 13.17 8.47 -1.43
C VAL A 89 13.23 6.96 -1.22
N TRP A 90 12.21 6.23 -1.69
CA TRP A 90 12.18 4.77 -1.68
C TRP A 90 13.31 4.14 -2.51
N ALA A 91 13.56 4.65 -3.71
CA ALA A 91 14.66 4.20 -4.55
C ALA A 91 16.03 4.31 -3.85
N GLU A 92 16.29 5.39 -3.12
CA GLU A 92 17.52 5.51 -2.33
C GLU A 92 17.52 4.59 -1.11
N LEU A 93 16.42 4.47 -0.36
CA LEU A 93 16.33 3.58 0.81
C LEU A 93 16.52 2.10 0.42
N GLY A 94 15.83 1.61 -0.62
CA GLY A 94 15.95 0.24 -1.07
C GLY A 94 17.26 -0.10 -1.78
N ALA A 95 17.90 0.87 -2.46
CA ALA A 95 19.26 0.69 -2.97
C ALA A 95 20.33 0.66 -1.84
N ARG A 96 20.06 1.29 -0.70
CA ARG A 96 20.90 1.25 0.51
C ARG A 96 20.72 -0.03 1.31
N PHE A 97 19.47 -0.45 1.49
CA PHE A 97 19.06 -1.60 2.29
C PHE A 97 18.27 -2.60 1.41
N PRO A 98 18.95 -3.35 0.52
CA PRO A 98 18.32 -4.27 -0.42
C PRO A 98 17.90 -5.59 0.25
N ILE A 99 17.17 -5.51 1.37
CA ILE A 99 16.74 -6.62 2.22
C ILE A 99 15.21 -6.65 2.24
N SER A 100 14.60 -7.84 2.29
CA SER A 100 13.15 -7.98 2.40
C SER A 100 12.60 -7.36 3.69
N GLY A 101 11.42 -6.75 3.63
CA GLY A 101 10.77 -6.05 4.76
C GLY A 101 10.51 -4.56 4.53
N GLY A 102 11.10 -3.97 3.48
CA GLY A 102 10.76 -2.62 3.00
C GLY A 102 10.69 -1.56 4.11
N SER A 103 9.51 -0.95 4.27
CA SER A 103 9.24 0.11 5.26
C SER A 103 9.68 -0.20 6.69
N GLN A 104 9.47 -1.44 7.16
CA GLN A 104 9.85 -1.85 8.52
C GLN A 104 11.36 -1.75 8.70
N THR A 105 12.12 -2.32 7.75
CA THR A 105 13.58 -2.31 7.75
C THR A 105 14.12 -0.89 7.63
N TYR A 106 13.56 -0.07 6.73
CA TYR A 106 14.05 1.29 6.51
C TYR A 106 13.84 2.19 7.72
N LEU A 107 12.70 2.07 8.41
CA LEU A 107 12.44 2.80 9.65
C LEU A 107 13.29 2.30 10.81
N LYS A 108 13.56 0.99 10.90
CA LYS A 108 14.47 0.39 11.89
C LYS A 108 15.89 0.96 11.77
N GLU A 109 16.44 0.99 10.56
CA GLU A 109 17.82 1.43 10.31
C GLU A 109 18.00 2.96 10.34
N THR A 110 16.94 3.75 10.13
CA THR A 110 17.02 5.23 10.09
C THR A 110 16.55 5.91 11.37
N LEU A 111 15.44 5.45 11.98
CA LEU A 111 14.79 6.06 13.15
C LEU A 111 14.75 5.13 14.37
N GLY A 112 15.18 3.88 14.23
CA GLY A 112 15.31 2.92 15.32
C GLY A 112 14.09 2.02 15.56
N PRO A 113 14.17 1.10 16.54
CA PRO A 113 13.17 0.05 16.74
C PRO A 113 11.75 0.56 17.04
N LEU A 114 11.62 1.69 17.75
CA LEU A 114 10.32 2.32 18.05
C LEU A 114 9.58 2.70 16.76
N ALA A 115 10.26 3.31 15.78
CA ALA A 115 9.64 3.72 14.53
C ALA A 115 9.17 2.51 13.70
N ALA A 116 9.99 1.45 13.65
CA ALA A 116 9.62 0.19 13.01
C ALA A 116 8.40 -0.46 13.69
N PHE A 117 8.33 -0.47 15.03
CA PHE A 117 7.17 -0.99 15.77
C PHE A 117 5.90 -0.19 15.48
N VAL A 118 5.97 1.14 15.57
CA VAL A 118 4.81 2.02 15.33
C VAL A 118 4.29 1.88 13.90
N PHE A 119 5.19 1.72 12.92
CA PHE A 119 4.81 1.38 11.55
C PHE A 119 4.04 0.05 11.47
N VAL A 120 4.56 -1.04 12.04
CA VAL A 120 3.88 -2.36 12.01
C VAL A 120 2.54 -2.32 12.73
N TRP A 121 2.45 -1.63 13.87
CA TRP A 121 1.21 -1.41 14.62
C TRP A 121 0.15 -0.68 13.79
N GLN A 122 0.54 0.39 13.08
CA GLN A 122 -0.32 1.10 12.13
C GLN A 122 -0.72 0.23 10.94
N PHE A 123 0.23 -0.55 10.41
CA PHE A 123 0.03 -1.39 9.24
C PHE A 123 -1.03 -2.48 9.45
N ILE A 124 -1.18 -2.97 10.69
CA ILE A 124 -2.24 -3.94 11.07
C ILE A 124 -3.66 -3.35 10.91
N LEU A 125 -3.82 -2.03 10.82
CA LEU A 125 -5.09 -1.40 10.47
C LEU A 125 -5.09 -0.85 9.04
N ALA A 126 -4.01 -0.18 8.61
CA ALA A 126 -3.90 0.42 7.28
C ALA A 126 -3.92 -0.62 6.14
N GLY A 127 -3.30 -1.80 6.33
CA GLY A 127 -3.34 -2.89 5.36
C GLY A 127 -4.76 -3.45 5.14
N PRO A 128 -5.47 -3.88 6.20
CA PRO A 128 -6.86 -4.31 6.10
C PRO A 128 -7.83 -3.27 5.53
N LEU A 129 -7.64 -1.97 5.82
CA LEU A 129 -8.46 -0.89 5.25
C LEU A 129 -8.38 -0.84 3.71
N GLU A 130 -7.20 -1.08 3.14
CA GLU A 130 -6.97 -1.08 1.68
C GLU A 130 -7.45 -2.37 1.00
N VAL A 131 -7.29 -3.51 1.68
CA VAL A 131 -7.90 -4.77 1.23
C VAL A 131 -9.43 -4.64 1.20
N ALA A 132 -10.02 -4.04 2.24
CA ALA A 132 -11.46 -3.78 2.34
C ALA A 132 -11.96 -2.78 1.29
N SER A 133 -11.25 -1.66 1.03
CA SER A 133 -11.66 -0.69 -0.01
C SER A 133 -11.68 -1.34 -1.38
N GLY A 134 -10.70 -2.20 -1.69
CA GLY A 134 -10.69 -2.96 -2.93
C GLY A 134 -11.85 -3.94 -3.08
N PHE A 135 -12.16 -4.75 -2.05
CA PHE A 135 -13.31 -5.66 -2.11
C PHE A 135 -14.66 -4.93 -2.13
N ALA A 136 -14.81 -3.82 -1.40
CA ALA A 136 -16.00 -2.97 -1.47
C ALA A 136 -16.21 -2.42 -2.89
N ALA A 137 -15.14 -1.95 -3.53
CA ALA A 137 -15.21 -1.44 -4.90
C ALA A 137 -15.44 -2.55 -5.95
N MET A 138 -14.93 -3.76 -5.72
CA MET A 138 -15.30 -4.94 -6.52
C MET A 138 -16.82 -5.19 -6.46
N ALA A 139 -17.42 -5.16 -5.26
CA ALA A 139 -18.84 -5.36 -5.09
C ALA A 139 -19.68 -4.26 -5.75
N ASN A 140 -19.22 -3.00 -5.75
CA ASN A 140 -19.84 -1.91 -6.51
C ASN A 140 -19.89 -2.21 -8.03
N TYR A 141 -18.83 -2.78 -8.61
CA TYR A 141 -18.83 -3.20 -10.02
C TYR A 141 -19.79 -4.36 -10.31
N VAL A 142 -19.95 -5.30 -9.37
CA VAL A 142 -20.95 -6.37 -9.49
C VAL A 142 -22.38 -5.82 -9.39
N SER A 143 -22.61 -4.80 -8.54
CA SER A 143 -23.91 -4.13 -8.41
C SER A 143 -24.40 -3.47 -9.71
N TYR A 144 -23.52 -3.09 -10.64
CA TYR A 144 -23.92 -2.68 -12.00
C TYR A 144 -24.70 -3.76 -12.77
N VAL A 145 -24.40 -5.04 -12.51
CA VAL A 145 -24.97 -6.19 -13.26
C VAL A 145 -26.23 -6.74 -12.59
N VAL A 146 -26.24 -6.82 -11.25
CA VAL A 146 -27.31 -7.48 -10.48
C VAL A 146 -28.11 -6.54 -9.56
N HIS A 147 -27.77 -5.24 -9.51
CA HIS A 147 -28.46 -4.20 -8.74
C HIS A 147 -28.57 -4.52 -7.23
N LEU A 148 -27.43 -4.53 -6.54
CA LEU A 148 -27.35 -4.79 -5.11
C LEU A 148 -27.62 -3.53 -4.28
N GLU A 149 -28.30 -3.71 -3.16
CA GLU A 149 -28.38 -2.71 -2.09
C GLU A 149 -27.05 -2.59 -1.32
N ARG A 150 -26.93 -1.55 -0.49
CA ARG A 150 -25.71 -1.26 0.28
C ARG A 150 -25.30 -2.40 1.22
N VAL A 151 -26.25 -3.06 1.88
CA VAL A 151 -25.95 -4.19 2.78
C VAL A 151 -25.48 -5.40 1.99
N GLU A 152 -26.16 -5.73 0.88
CA GLU A 152 -25.79 -6.85 0.00
C GLU A 152 -24.41 -6.66 -0.63
N THR A 153 -24.08 -5.42 -1.00
CA THR A 153 -22.77 -5.02 -1.51
C THR A 153 -21.67 -5.27 -0.46
N GLY A 154 -21.89 -4.88 0.80
CA GLY A 154 -20.96 -5.17 1.90
C GLY A 154 -20.81 -6.67 2.21
N VAL A 155 -21.92 -7.43 2.15
CA VAL A 155 -21.91 -8.89 2.30
C VAL A 155 -21.10 -9.56 1.18
N LEU A 156 -21.30 -9.14 -0.09
CA LEU A 156 -20.54 -9.67 -1.22
C LEU A 156 -19.04 -9.37 -1.10
N ALA A 157 -18.68 -8.15 -0.70
CA ALA A 157 -17.29 -7.78 -0.42
C ALA A 157 -16.66 -8.64 0.69
N CYS A 158 -17.40 -8.86 1.79
CA CYS A 158 -16.97 -9.72 2.89
C CYS A 158 -16.78 -11.19 2.45
N ILE A 159 -17.71 -11.74 1.65
CA ILE A 159 -17.61 -13.11 1.11
C ILE A 159 -16.40 -13.25 0.19
N ALA A 160 -16.15 -12.26 -0.67
CA ALA A 160 -14.99 -12.24 -1.55
C ALA A 160 -13.67 -12.13 -0.78
N CYS A 161 -13.62 -11.29 0.26
CA CYS A 161 -12.46 -11.17 1.15
C CYS A 161 -12.17 -12.48 1.91
N ALA A 162 -13.21 -13.13 2.44
CA ALA A 162 -13.07 -14.42 3.11
C ALA A 162 -12.62 -15.53 2.14
N LEU A 163 -13.17 -15.56 0.91
CA LEU A 163 -12.74 -16.48 -0.14
C LEU A 163 -11.27 -16.25 -0.52
N ALA A 164 -10.85 -14.99 -0.66
CA ALA A 164 -9.45 -14.65 -0.95
C ALA A 164 -8.51 -15.11 0.18
N ALA A 165 -8.88 -14.92 1.45
CA ALA A 165 -8.12 -15.44 2.59
C ALA A 165 -8.01 -16.97 2.58
N LEU A 166 -9.10 -17.69 2.27
CA LEU A 166 -9.10 -19.15 2.16
C LEU A 166 -8.27 -19.67 0.99
N LEU A 167 -8.30 -18.98 -0.16
CA LEU A 167 -7.52 -19.33 -1.34
C LEU A 167 -6.02 -19.02 -1.18
N ALA A 168 -5.66 -18.07 -0.32
CA ALA A 168 -4.27 -17.68 -0.07
C ALA A 168 -3.44 -18.83 0.51
N HIS A 169 -4.06 -19.73 1.30
CA HIS A 169 -3.42 -20.95 1.80
C HIS A 169 -3.08 -21.99 0.71
N ARG A 170 -3.46 -21.78 -0.57
CA ARG A 170 -3.28 -22.76 -1.66
C ARG A 170 -2.26 -22.35 -2.73
N GLU A 171 -1.38 -21.38 -2.44
CA GLU A 171 -0.27 -20.92 -3.31
C GLU A 171 -0.64 -20.73 -4.81
N LEU A 172 -1.75 -20.04 -5.07
CA LEU A 172 -2.25 -19.81 -6.43
C LEU A 172 -1.52 -18.68 -7.18
N ALA A 173 -0.19 -18.73 -7.28
CA ALA A 173 0.62 -17.72 -7.98
C ALA A 173 0.21 -17.46 -9.46
N ARG A 174 -0.50 -18.42 -10.09
CA ARG A 174 -1.03 -18.27 -11.46
C ARG A 174 -2.25 -17.35 -11.58
N THR A 175 -3.06 -17.17 -10.54
CA THR A 175 -4.30 -16.35 -10.67
C THR A 175 -3.96 -14.88 -10.86
N THR A 176 -2.88 -14.42 -10.24
CA THR A 176 -2.48 -13.02 -10.20
C THR A 176 -1.99 -12.48 -11.55
N LEU A 177 -1.26 -13.29 -12.33
CA LEU A 177 -0.76 -12.91 -13.66
C LEU A 177 -1.88 -12.72 -14.69
N VAL A 178 -2.94 -13.55 -14.61
CA VAL A 178 -4.09 -13.44 -15.52
C VAL A 178 -4.88 -12.17 -15.21
N ALA A 179 -5.07 -11.85 -13.92
CA ALA A 179 -5.80 -10.65 -13.49
C ALA A 179 -5.14 -9.35 -13.99
N SER A 180 -3.82 -9.20 -13.92
CA SER A 180 -3.12 -7.99 -14.39
C SER A 180 -3.02 -7.87 -15.91
N ALA A 181 -2.90 -8.99 -16.63
CA ALA A 181 -2.99 -8.97 -18.10
C ALA A 181 -4.36 -8.45 -18.56
N ILE A 182 -5.43 -8.84 -17.86
CA ILE A 182 -6.79 -8.34 -18.08
C ILE A 182 -6.91 -6.85 -17.72
N SER A 183 -6.31 -6.39 -16.61
CA SER A 183 -6.29 -4.96 -16.24
C SER A 183 -5.72 -4.08 -17.36
N LEU A 184 -4.59 -4.50 -17.92
CA LEU A 184 -3.90 -3.76 -18.97
C LEU A 184 -4.74 -3.66 -20.24
N LEU A 185 -5.48 -4.73 -20.60
CA LEU A 185 -6.43 -4.71 -21.72
C LEU A 185 -7.61 -3.79 -21.45
N ALA A 186 -8.15 -3.77 -20.23
CA ALA A 186 -9.24 -2.87 -19.85
C ALA A 186 -8.83 -1.39 -19.91
N ILE A 187 -7.62 -1.07 -19.44
CA ILE A 187 -7.04 0.28 -19.51
C ILE A 187 -6.73 0.67 -20.96
N ALA A 188 -6.15 -0.22 -21.75
CA ALA A 188 -5.90 0.01 -23.18
C ALA A 188 -7.21 0.26 -23.95
N PHE A 189 -8.28 -0.49 -23.65
CA PHE A 189 -9.60 -0.24 -24.19
C PHE A 189 -10.11 1.17 -23.86
N ILE A 190 -10.03 1.60 -22.59
CA ILE A 190 -10.46 2.94 -22.16
C ILE A 190 -9.67 4.04 -22.88
N LEU A 191 -8.35 3.91 -22.96
CA LEU A 191 -7.49 4.88 -23.64
C LEU A 191 -7.81 4.97 -25.14
N VAL A 192 -7.77 3.86 -25.86
CA VAL A 192 -7.97 3.84 -27.32
C VAL A 192 -9.38 4.31 -27.68
N SER A 193 -10.41 3.76 -27.03
CA SER A 193 -11.80 4.15 -27.33
C SER A 193 -12.15 5.56 -26.86
N GLY A 194 -11.55 6.02 -25.76
CA GLY A 194 -11.78 7.35 -25.19
C GLY A 194 -11.17 8.47 -26.03
N PHE A 195 -9.93 8.31 -26.47
CA PHE A 195 -9.31 9.29 -27.38
C PHE A 195 -9.92 9.22 -28.80
N ALA A 196 -10.39 8.06 -29.27
CA ALA A 196 -11.10 7.95 -30.54
C ALA A 196 -12.50 8.59 -30.53
N ASN A 197 -13.15 8.70 -29.36
CA ASN A 197 -14.48 9.29 -29.19
C ASN A 197 -14.47 10.62 -28.42
N PHE A 198 -13.31 11.29 -28.35
CA PHE A 198 -13.13 12.50 -27.56
C PHE A 198 -13.95 13.67 -28.15
N ARG A 199 -14.99 14.11 -27.43
CA ARG A 199 -16.00 15.07 -27.96
C ARG A 199 -16.08 16.39 -27.18
N HIS A 200 -15.15 16.63 -26.27
CA HIS A 200 -15.36 17.58 -25.17
C HIS A 200 -14.85 19.02 -25.40
N PHE A 201 -14.26 19.32 -26.56
CA PHE A 201 -13.89 20.70 -26.93
C PHE A 201 -15.06 21.55 -27.46
N GLU A 202 -16.21 20.93 -27.76
CA GLU A 202 -17.37 21.62 -28.38
C GLU A 202 -18.58 21.79 -27.44
N SER A 203 -18.51 21.34 -26.17
CA SER A 203 -19.66 21.28 -25.26
C SER A 203 -19.59 22.30 -24.11
N ALA A 204 -20.74 22.82 -23.71
CA ALA A 204 -20.89 23.73 -22.55
C ALA A 204 -20.48 23.11 -21.21
N ASN A 205 -20.41 21.77 -21.13
CA ASN A 205 -19.93 21.03 -19.96
C ASN A 205 -18.43 20.69 -20.06
N GLY A 206 -17.71 21.26 -21.04
CA GLY A 206 -16.32 20.99 -21.36
C GLY A 206 -15.31 21.28 -20.24
N TRP A 207 -14.02 21.12 -20.55
CA TRP A 207 -12.91 21.49 -19.64
C TRP A 207 -12.96 22.97 -19.20
N THR A 208 -13.69 23.82 -19.93
CA THR A 208 -13.91 25.26 -19.70
C THR A 208 -15.36 25.61 -19.28
N GLY A 209 -16.19 24.61 -18.96
CA GLY A 209 -17.59 24.81 -18.56
C GLY A 209 -17.77 25.60 -17.25
N ARG A 210 -19.01 25.95 -16.90
CA ARG A 210 -19.31 26.64 -15.62
C ARG A 210 -18.76 25.83 -14.44
N GLY A 211 -17.91 26.46 -13.61
CA GLY A 211 -17.25 25.78 -12.48
C GLY A 211 -15.91 25.10 -12.83
N SER A 212 -15.37 25.29 -14.03
CA SER A 212 -14.07 24.75 -14.47
C SER A 212 -12.82 25.27 -13.74
N SER A 213 -12.96 26.06 -12.67
CA SER A 213 -11.82 26.63 -11.93
C SER A 213 -12.06 26.59 -10.43
N PHE A 214 -10.99 26.39 -9.67
CA PHE A 214 -11.02 26.54 -8.22
C PHE A 214 -11.47 27.94 -7.83
N SER A 215 -12.26 28.04 -6.76
CA SER A 215 -12.63 29.34 -6.18
C SER A 215 -11.38 29.98 -5.53
N THR A 216 -10.74 30.88 -6.27
CA THR A 216 -9.60 31.69 -5.82
C THR A 216 -9.98 32.64 -4.68
N ASP A 217 -11.22 33.12 -4.67
CA ASP A 217 -11.74 34.09 -3.71
C ASP A 217 -11.86 33.51 -2.28
N ARG A 218 -11.67 32.20 -2.13
CA ARG A 218 -11.86 31.46 -0.88
C ARG A 218 -10.65 30.58 -0.50
N LEU A 219 -9.43 31.00 -0.82
CA LEU A 219 -8.16 30.27 -0.58
C LEU A 219 -8.14 29.32 0.64
N PHE A 220 -8.44 29.84 1.84
CA PHE A 220 -8.37 29.11 3.12
C PHE A 220 -9.72 28.57 3.63
N ALA A 221 -10.82 28.74 2.89
CA ALA A 221 -12.11 28.19 3.32
C ALA A 221 -12.12 26.65 3.22
N PRO A 222 -12.96 25.93 3.99
CA PRO A 222 -13.12 24.48 3.86
C PRO A 222 -13.52 23.99 2.45
N THR A 223 -14.15 24.85 1.64
CA THR A 223 -14.46 24.61 0.22
C THR A 223 -13.55 25.41 -0.73
N GLY A 224 -12.41 25.89 -0.23
CA GLY A 224 -11.46 26.73 -0.95
C GLY A 224 -10.50 25.96 -1.84
N LEU A 225 -9.65 26.68 -2.56
CA LEU A 225 -8.57 26.10 -3.37
C LEU A 225 -7.72 25.11 -2.56
N LEU A 226 -7.20 25.52 -1.39
CA LEU A 226 -6.24 24.70 -0.64
C LEU A 226 -6.87 23.40 -0.12
N PHE A 227 -8.06 23.47 0.50
CA PHE A 227 -8.76 22.28 0.98
C PHE A 227 -9.23 21.38 -0.19
N SER A 228 -9.68 21.95 -1.31
CA SER A 228 -10.06 21.17 -2.50
C SER A 228 -8.85 20.45 -3.12
N LEU A 229 -7.70 21.12 -3.19
CA LEU A 229 -6.44 20.54 -3.66
C LEU A 229 -5.98 19.42 -2.71
N GLY A 230 -6.00 19.65 -1.40
CA GLY A 230 -5.63 18.65 -0.40
C GLY A 230 -6.55 17.42 -0.35
N ARG A 231 -7.86 17.58 -0.64
CA ARG A 231 -8.79 16.45 -0.82
C ARG A 231 -8.50 15.66 -2.09
N THR A 232 -8.31 16.32 -3.22
CA THR A 232 -7.98 15.66 -4.50
C THR A 232 -6.62 14.96 -4.47
N MET A 233 -5.63 15.57 -3.81
CA MET A 233 -4.31 14.95 -3.63
C MET A 233 -4.37 13.65 -2.82
N ARG A 234 -5.23 13.50 -1.81
CA ARG A 234 -5.35 12.25 -1.04
C ARG A 234 -5.87 11.09 -1.87
N ILE A 235 -6.88 11.37 -2.68
CA ILE A 235 -7.46 10.39 -3.61
C ILE A 235 -6.38 9.99 -4.64
N GLY A 236 -5.57 10.94 -5.12
CA GLY A 236 -4.44 10.62 -5.98
C GLY A 236 -3.32 9.82 -5.30
N ILE A 237 -2.99 10.11 -4.05
CA ILE A 237 -1.98 9.35 -3.29
C ILE A 237 -2.43 7.90 -3.05
N TYR A 238 -3.74 7.67 -2.84
CA TYR A 238 -4.31 6.33 -2.84
C TYR A 238 -4.10 5.62 -4.19
N ASP A 239 -4.48 6.26 -5.31
CA ASP A 239 -4.32 5.65 -6.66
C ASP A 239 -2.87 5.31 -7.03
N TYR A 240 -1.90 6.12 -6.58
CA TYR A 240 -0.49 5.89 -6.86
C TYR A 240 0.20 4.92 -5.88
N THR A 241 -0.52 4.31 -4.95
CA THR A 241 0.05 3.31 -4.06
C THR A 241 0.50 2.05 -4.83
N GLY A 242 1.66 1.49 -4.48
CA GLY A 242 2.20 0.26 -5.08
C GLY A 242 3.54 0.39 -5.81
N TYR A 243 4.02 1.62 -6.14
CA TYR A 243 5.35 1.80 -6.75
C TYR A 243 6.51 1.33 -5.87
N PHE A 244 6.28 1.11 -4.58
CA PHE A 244 7.30 0.69 -3.63
C PHE A 244 7.30 -0.82 -3.35
N ASP A 245 6.42 -1.63 -3.94
CA ASP A 245 6.23 -3.02 -3.50
C ASP A 245 7.45 -3.93 -3.74
N VAL A 246 8.21 -3.65 -4.80
CA VAL A 246 9.56 -4.21 -5.06
C VAL A 246 10.51 -4.15 -3.85
N ASN A 247 10.35 -3.18 -2.94
CA ASN A 247 11.17 -3.04 -1.73
C ASN A 247 10.88 -4.11 -0.67
N PHE A 248 9.71 -4.75 -0.69
CA PHE A 248 9.40 -5.83 0.25
C PHE A 248 10.08 -7.15 -0.13
N VAL A 249 10.46 -7.33 -1.40
CA VAL A 249 11.07 -8.56 -1.94
C VAL A 249 12.55 -8.40 -2.30
N GLY A 250 13.26 -7.46 -1.65
CA GLY A 250 14.65 -7.08 -1.97
C GLY A 250 15.64 -8.25 -2.11
N ASP A 251 15.56 -9.27 -1.25
CA ASP A 251 16.45 -10.44 -1.28
C ASP A 251 16.18 -11.39 -2.46
N GLN A 252 15.02 -11.25 -3.12
CA GLN A 252 14.60 -12.08 -4.24
C GLN A 252 14.95 -11.46 -5.59
N LEU A 253 15.52 -10.25 -5.63
CA LEU A 253 15.81 -9.54 -6.88
C LEU A 253 17.19 -9.88 -7.43
N GLU A 254 17.29 -9.90 -8.75
CA GLU A 254 18.58 -9.82 -9.44
C GLU A 254 19.10 -8.38 -9.35
N ASN A 255 20.36 -8.20 -8.93
CA ASN A 255 21.01 -6.90 -8.84
C ASN A 255 20.19 -5.79 -8.13
N PRO A 256 19.68 -6.01 -6.88
CA PRO A 256 18.66 -5.16 -6.24
C PRO A 256 19.05 -3.69 -6.17
N ARG A 257 20.34 -3.38 -5.96
CA ARG A 257 20.87 -2.00 -5.90
C ARG A 257 20.64 -1.17 -7.18
N ARG A 258 20.38 -1.81 -8.33
CA ARG A 258 19.99 -1.17 -9.59
C ARG A 258 18.53 -1.42 -9.94
N THR A 259 18.05 -2.64 -9.70
CA THR A 259 16.68 -3.05 -10.03
C THR A 259 15.63 -2.28 -9.21
N ILE A 260 15.84 -2.10 -7.90
CA ILE A 260 14.89 -1.39 -7.03
C ILE A 260 14.65 0.07 -7.49
N PRO A 261 15.68 0.93 -7.69
CA PRO A 261 15.48 2.29 -8.18
C PRO A 261 14.70 2.38 -9.50
N VAL A 262 15.08 1.56 -10.48
CA VAL A 262 14.45 1.61 -11.82
C VAL A 262 13.02 1.10 -11.76
N ALA A 263 12.74 0.05 -10.97
CA ALA A 263 11.38 -0.44 -10.75
C ALA A 263 10.51 0.61 -10.05
N CYS A 264 10.99 1.22 -8.95
CA CYS A 264 10.23 2.23 -8.20
C CYS A 264 9.85 3.44 -9.05
N ILE A 265 10.85 4.10 -9.64
CA ILE A 265 10.65 5.34 -10.39
C ILE A 265 9.91 5.06 -11.71
N GLY A 266 10.30 3.99 -12.41
CA GLY A 266 9.72 3.61 -13.69
C GLY A 266 8.24 3.24 -13.59
N SER A 267 7.86 2.44 -12.59
CA SER A 267 6.45 2.12 -12.34
C SER A 267 5.65 3.34 -11.89
N CYS A 268 6.17 4.16 -10.97
CA CYS A 268 5.50 5.38 -10.52
C CYS A 268 5.20 6.35 -11.68
N VAL A 269 6.20 6.66 -12.51
CA VAL A 269 6.03 7.64 -13.61
C VAL A 269 5.16 7.09 -14.74
N ALA A 270 5.36 5.83 -15.15
CA ALA A 270 4.57 5.22 -16.21
C ALA A 270 3.09 5.12 -15.82
N THR A 271 2.80 4.64 -14.60
CA THR A 271 1.44 4.57 -14.06
C THR A 271 0.84 5.96 -13.85
N GLY A 272 1.65 6.92 -13.39
CA GLY A 272 1.34 8.35 -13.33
C GLY A 272 0.71 8.89 -14.61
N ILE A 273 1.41 8.70 -15.72
CA ILE A 273 0.96 9.13 -17.05
C ILE A 273 -0.29 8.36 -17.48
N VAL A 274 -0.29 7.03 -17.35
CA VAL A 274 -1.41 6.17 -17.79
C VAL A 274 -2.71 6.53 -17.06
N TYR A 275 -2.69 6.75 -15.74
CA TYR A 275 -3.91 7.07 -14.99
C TYR A 275 -4.42 8.47 -15.27
N PHE A 276 -3.52 9.45 -15.40
CA PHE A 276 -3.90 10.80 -15.83
C PHE A 276 -4.58 10.78 -17.21
N LEU A 277 -4.05 9.99 -18.16
CA LEU A 277 -4.65 9.82 -19.48
C LEU A 277 -5.99 9.07 -19.42
N VAL A 278 -6.14 8.05 -18.57
CA VAL A 278 -7.44 7.36 -18.33
C VAL A 278 -8.48 8.36 -17.83
N TYR A 279 -8.13 9.25 -16.90
CA TYR A 279 -9.04 10.28 -16.40
C TYR A 279 -9.44 11.28 -17.48
N VAL A 280 -8.48 11.77 -18.27
CA VAL A 280 -8.75 12.65 -19.41
C VAL A 280 -9.66 11.96 -20.43
N ALA A 281 -9.41 10.68 -20.74
CA ALA A 281 -10.22 9.89 -21.66
C ALA A 281 -11.66 9.68 -21.18
N ILE A 282 -11.87 9.33 -19.90
CA ILE A 282 -13.22 9.13 -19.34
C ILE A 282 -13.99 10.45 -19.27
N VAL A 283 -13.38 11.53 -18.76
CA VAL A 283 -13.99 12.87 -18.69
C VAL A 283 -14.24 13.46 -20.08
N GLY A 284 -13.45 13.08 -21.09
CA GLY A 284 -13.62 13.49 -22.49
C GLY A 284 -14.79 12.83 -23.24
N VAL A 285 -15.39 11.77 -22.66
CA VAL A 285 -16.49 10.99 -23.25
C VAL A 285 -17.77 11.07 -22.42
N LEU A 286 -17.68 11.01 -21.09
CA LEU A 286 -18.83 11.01 -20.19
C LEU A 286 -19.17 12.42 -19.67
N PRO A 287 -20.46 12.81 -19.63
CA PRO A 287 -20.87 14.01 -18.92
C PRO A 287 -20.62 13.84 -17.42
N TRP A 288 -19.81 14.73 -16.85
CA TRP A 288 -19.49 14.71 -15.42
C TRP A 288 -20.49 15.51 -14.58
N ASP A 289 -21.03 16.62 -15.11
CA ASP A 289 -22.01 17.49 -14.44
C ASP A 289 -23.47 17.29 -14.94
N GLY A 290 -24.43 17.80 -14.17
CA GLY A 290 -25.86 17.77 -14.47
C GLY A 290 -26.61 16.54 -13.91
N ASP A 291 -27.90 16.44 -14.22
CA ASP A 291 -28.75 15.34 -13.73
C ASP A 291 -28.34 13.96 -14.28
N ASP A 292 -27.78 13.94 -15.49
CA ASP A 292 -27.16 12.75 -16.09
C ASP A 292 -25.66 12.61 -15.77
N GLY A 293 -25.08 13.53 -15.00
CA GLY A 293 -23.67 13.52 -14.64
C GLY A 293 -23.30 12.32 -13.78
N PHE A 294 -22.20 11.62 -14.11
CA PHE A 294 -21.76 10.48 -13.30
C PHE A 294 -21.42 10.87 -11.86
N VAL A 295 -21.00 12.13 -11.61
CA VAL A 295 -20.75 12.69 -10.28
C VAL A 295 -22.01 12.63 -9.40
N LYS A 296 -23.18 12.97 -9.97
CA LYS A 296 -24.46 12.94 -9.26
C LYS A 296 -24.98 11.51 -9.09
N ARG A 297 -24.86 10.66 -10.12
CA ARG A 297 -25.21 9.23 -10.02
C ARG A 297 -24.43 8.51 -8.91
N CYS A 298 -23.14 8.81 -8.76
CA CYS A 298 -22.29 8.33 -7.67
C CYS A 298 -22.65 8.92 -6.29
N SER A 299 -23.42 10.02 -6.24
CA SER A 299 -23.78 10.70 -4.99
C SER A 299 -25.18 10.37 -4.48
N ASP A 300 -26.12 10.08 -5.38
CA ASP A 300 -27.54 9.90 -5.03
C ASP A 300 -27.94 8.41 -4.93
N ARG A 301 -27.07 7.48 -5.39
CA ARG A 301 -27.35 6.03 -5.44
C ARG A 301 -26.25 5.14 -4.87
N ASP A 302 -25.15 5.69 -4.35
CA ASP A 302 -23.92 4.96 -3.98
C ASP A 302 -23.32 4.07 -5.10
N GLN A 303 -23.73 4.28 -6.36
CA GLN A 303 -23.44 3.44 -7.53
C GLN A 303 -22.19 3.95 -8.29
N CYS A 304 -21.01 3.71 -7.71
CA CYS A 304 -19.72 4.18 -8.22
C CYS A 304 -19.02 3.17 -9.17
N TYR A 305 -19.41 3.15 -10.45
CA TYR A 305 -18.82 2.25 -11.48
C TYR A 305 -18.51 2.95 -12.82
N VAL A 306 -17.72 4.02 -12.79
CA VAL A 306 -17.52 4.92 -13.97
C VAL A 306 -16.99 4.20 -15.21
N ALA A 307 -16.14 3.18 -15.07
CA ALA A 307 -15.62 2.43 -16.22
C ALA A 307 -16.72 1.58 -16.92
N ALA A 308 -17.74 1.13 -16.19
CA ALA A 308 -18.89 0.44 -16.78
C ALA A 308 -19.80 1.42 -17.54
N LEU A 309 -20.06 2.62 -16.97
CA LEU A 309 -20.79 3.70 -17.66
C LEU A 309 -20.08 4.15 -18.95
N PHE A 310 -18.75 4.21 -18.93
CA PHE A 310 -17.93 4.51 -20.10
C PHE A 310 -18.08 3.45 -21.20
N ALA A 311 -17.98 2.17 -20.84
CA ALA A 311 -18.19 1.05 -21.75
C ALA A 311 -19.63 1.02 -22.31
N GLU A 312 -20.64 1.35 -21.49
CA GLU A 312 -22.04 1.45 -21.88
C GLU A 312 -22.25 2.58 -22.90
N ARG A 313 -21.59 3.72 -22.71
CA ARG A 313 -21.72 4.88 -23.61
C ARG A 313 -21.15 4.65 -25.01
N ILE A 314 -20.08 3.86 -25.12
CA ILE A 314 -19.34 3.61 -26.38
C ILE A 314 -19.88 2.38 -27.12
N VAL A 315 -20.02 1.24 -26.44
CA VAL A 315 -20.33 -0.06 -27.07
C VAL A 315 -21.74 -0.54 -26.75
N GLY A 316 -22.29 -0.16 -25.60
CA GLY A 316 -23.65 -0.52 -25.17
C GLY A 316 -23.69 -1.44 -23.95
N GLN A 317 -24.90 -1.60 -23.41
CA GLN A 317 -25.13 -2.17 -22.07
C GLN A 317 -24.64 -3.63 -21.91
N ASN A 318 -24.80 -4.48 -22.92
CA ASN A 318 -24.36 -5.88 -22.86
C ASN A 318 -22.84 -6.00 -22.73
N PHE A 319 -22.09 -5.19 -23.48
CA PHE A 319 -20.63 -5.13 -23.37
C PHE A 319 -20.22 -4.56 -22.00
N ALA A 320 -20.90 -3.51 -21.54
CA ALA A 320 -20.64 -2.91 -20.23
C ALA A 320 -20.82 -3.90 -19.06
N ARG A 321 -21.83 -4.78 -19.11
CA ARG A 321 -22.02 -5.83 -18.08
C ARG A 321 -20.87 -6.82 -18.07
N ALA A 322 -20.45 -7.30 -19.25
CA ALA A 322 -19.27 -8.16 -19.36
C ALA A 322 -17.99 -7.45 -18.86
N PHE A 323 -17.79 -6.19 -19.26
CA PHE A 323 -16.67 -5.36 -18.84
C PHE A 323 -16.62 -5.13 -17.32
N ALA A 324 -17.78 -4.90 -16.68
CA ALA A 324 -17.87 -4.76 -15.22
C ALA A 324 -17.47 -6.05 -14.48
N LEU A 325 -17.86 -7.22 -14.97
CA LEU A 325 -17.44 -8.51 -14.40
C LEU A 325 -15.94 -8.76 -14.58
N VAL A 326 -15.39 -8.39 -15.75
CA VAL A 326 -13.96 -8.47 -16.06
C VAL A 326 -13.15 -7.56 -15.12
N VAL A 327 -13.57 -6.30 -14.92
CA VAL A 327 -12.97 -5.38 -13.95
C VAL A 327 -13.09 -5.91 -12.52
N SER A 328 -14.24 -6.50 -12.15
CA SER A 328 -14.43 -7.13 -10.82
C SER A 328 -13.42 -8.26 -10.58
N LEU A 329 -13.20 -9.14 -11.56
CA LEU A 329 -12.23 -10.23 -11.46
C LEU A 329 -10.78 -9.72 -11.35
N THR A 330 -10.45 -8.65 -12.10
CA THR A 330 -9.18 -7.93 -11.98
C THR A 330 -8.96 -7.38 -10.56
N ILE A 331 -9.98 -6.71 -10.00
CA ILE A 331 -9.92 -6.17 -8.64
C ILE A 331 -9.70 -7.30 -7.63
N PHE A 332 -10.46 -8.39 -7.72
CA PHE A 332 -10.30 -9.56 -6.86
C PHE A 332 -8.85 -10.09 -6.87
N GLY A 333 -8.24 -10.22 -8.05
CA GLY A 333 -6.87 -10.69 -8.20
C GLY A 333 -5.82 -9.76 -7.58
N SER A 334 -6.03 -8.44 -7.68
CA SER A 334 -5.18 -7.43 -7.02
C SER A 334 -5.36 -7.45 -5.49
N CYS A 335 -6.59 -7.44 -4.98
CA CYS A 335 -6.87 -7.52 -3.54
C CYS A 335 -6.36 -8.82 -2.90
N PHE A 336 -6.41 -9.93 -3.64
CA PHE A 336 -5.80 -11.21 -3.24
C PHE A 336 -4.28 -11.08 -3.09
N ALA A 337 -3.58 -10.47 -4.05
CA ALA A 337 -2.14 -10.22 -3.96
C ALA A 337 -1.78 -9.30 -2.80
N LEU A 338 -2.53 -8.21 -2.59
CA LEU A 338 -2.34 -7.31 -1.45
C LEU A 338 -2.54 -8.02 -0.12
N LEU A 339 -3.60 -8.83 0.03
CA LEU A 339 -3.87 -9.60 1.24
C LEU A 339 -2.74 -10.59 1.59
N VAL A 340 -2.25 -11.34 0.59
CA VAL A 340 -1.10 -12.24 0.75
C VAL A 340 0.17 -11.47 1.13
N GLY A 341 0.46 -10.37 0.41
CA GLY A 341 1.63 -9.53 0.68
C GLY A 341 1.59 -8.91 2.07
N TYR A 342 0.44 -8.40 2.50
CA TYR A 342 0.28 -7.70 3.77
C TYR A 342 0.34 -8.64 4.98
N ALA A 343 -0.06 -9.91 4.82
CA ALA A 343 0.16 -10.94 5.83
C ALA A 343 1.66 -11.19 6.13
N THR A 344 2.57 -10.88 5.19
CA THR A 344 4.02 -11.04 5.42
C THR A 344 4.59 -10.00 6.40
N VAL A 345 4.00 -8.80 6.51
CA VAL A 345 4.60 -7.69 7.28
C VAL A 345 4.56 -7.95 8.80
N PRO A 346 3.42 -8.29 9.44
CA PRO A 346 3.43 -8.64 10.87
C PRO A 346 4.24 -9.91 11.17
N TYR A 347 4.30 -10.85 10.22
CA TYR A 347 5.09 -12.07 10.34
C TYR A 347 6.60 -11.77 10.37
N ALA A 348 7.10 -10.97 9.43
CA ALA A 348 8.50 -10.54 9.37
C ALA A 348 8.89 -9.74 10.62
N ALA A 349 8.04 -8.80 11.06
CA ALA A 349 8.26 -8.01 12.27
C ALA A 349 8.33 -8.87 13.55
N SER A 350 7.51 -9.92 13.63
CA SER A 350 7.53 -10.90 14.72
C SER A 350 8.79 -11.76 14.70
N ARG A 351 9.21 -12.24 13.52
CA ARG A 351 10.43 -13.02 13.34
C ARG A 351 11.69 -12.23 13.76
N ASP A 352 11.73 -10.94 13.42
CA ASP A 352 12.84 -10.04 13.76
C ASP A 352 12.83 -9.61 15.24
N SER A 353 11.98 -10.21 16.09
CA SER A 353 11.78 -9.89 17.51
C SER A 353 11.40 -8.43 17.80
N LEU A 354 10.86 -7.72 16.80
CA LEU A 354 10.34 -6.37 16.96
C LEU A 354 8.88 -6.40 17.43
N PHE A 355 8.09 -7.38 16.98
CA PHE A 355 6.65 -7.46 17.23
C PHE A 355 6.25 -8.69 18.04
N PHE A 356 4.96 -8.84 18.37
CA PHE A 356 4.47 -9.94 19.21
C PHE A 356 4.76 -11.31 18.59
N SER A 357 5.55 -12.13 19.29
CA SER A 357 6.00 -13.46 18.85
C SER A 357 4.89 -14.44 18.46
N TRP A 358 3.64 -14.18 18.86
CA TRP A 358 2.46 -14.95 18.48
C TRP A 358 2.25 -15.03 16.96
N PHE A 359 2.66 -14.00 16.20
CA PHE A 359 2.50 -13.97 14.73
C PHE A 359 3.47 -14.91 14.01
N SER A 360 4.70 -15.09 14.51
CA SER A 360 5.70 -15.99 13.91
C SER A 360 5.71 -17.42 14.47
N ALA A 361 4.87 -17.73 15.45
CA ALA A 361 4.90 -18.99 16.20
C ALA A 361 4.63 -20.27 15.37
N ASN A 362 4.02 -20.17 14.19
CA ASN A 362 3.80 -21.32 13.29
C ASN A 362 4.89 -21.46 12.20
N ALA A 363 5.87 -20.54 12.14
CA ALA A 363 6.80 -20.37 10.99
C ALA A 363 6.11 -20.15 9.61
N THR A 364 4.80 -19.89 9.60
CA THR A 364 3.98 -19.56 8.43
C THR A 364 3.26 -18.22 8.64
N THR A 365 2.80 -17.62 7.54
CA THR A 365 2.03 -16.35 7.57
C THR A 365 0.57 -16.51 7.99
N ASP A 366 0.08 -17.73 8.23
CA ASP A 366 -1.34 -18.04 8.44
C ASP A 366 -2.00 -17.18 9.54
N ARG A 367 -1.32 -16.97 10.68
CA ARG A 367 -1.87 -16.18 11.79
C ARG A 367 -2.00 -14.70 11.43
N SER A 368 -1.01 -14.15 10.74
CA SER A 368 -1.05 -12.78 10.21
C SER A 368 -2.16 -12.64 9.17
N LEU A 369 -2.30 -13.62 8.28
CA LEU A 369 -3.35 -13.67 7.26
C LEU A 369 -4.75 -13.71 7.89
N CYS A 370 -4.97 -14.54 8.90
CA CYS A 370 -6.23 -14.59 9.65
C CYS A 370 -6.56 -13.25 10.31
N VAL A 371 -5.59 -12.58 10.95
CA VAL A 371 -5.82 -11.26 11.57
C VAL A 371 -6.14 -10.19 10.51
N VAL A 372 -5.29 -10.05 9.49
CA VAL A 372 -5.46 -9.06 8.40
C VAL A 372 -6.78 -9.30 7.67
N GLY A 373 -7.09 -10.55 7.31
CA GLY A 373 -8.32 -10.94 6.64
C GLY A 373 -9.58 -10.74 7.48
N THR A 374 -9.56 -11.04 8.79
CA THR A 374 -10.71 -10.83 9.67
C THR A 374 -11.02 -9.34 9.85
N ILE A 375 -9.98 -8.50 10.04
CA ILE A 375 -10.14 -7.05 10.12
C ILE A 375 -10.66 -6.51 8.78
N ALA A 376 -10.15 -6.98 7.64
CA ALA A 376 -10.62 -6.56 6.32
C ALA A 376 -12.09 -6.95 6.08
N CYS A 377 -12.50 -8.16 6.46
CA CYS A 377 -13.90 -8.60 6.38
C CYS A 377 -14.84 -7.70 7.20
N ALA A 378 -14.45 -7.34 8.43
CA ALA A 378 -15.22 -6.41 9.26
C ALA A 378 -15.33 -5.00 8.64
N LEU A 379 -14.27 -4.55 7.96
CA LEU A 379 -14.23 -3.24 7.30
C LEU A 379 -14.97 -3.19 5.95
N CYS A 380 -15.34 -4.33 5.36
CA CYS A 380 -16.11 -4.39 4.10
C CYS A 380 -17.52 -3.76 4.18
N PHE A 381 -18.03 -3.49 5.39
CA PHE A 381 -19.31 -2.81 5.63
C PHE A 381 -19.18 -1.28 5.75
N VAL A 382 -17.96 -0.74 5.67
CA VAL A 382 -17.68 0.71 5.73
C VAL A 382 -17.71 1.31 4.32
N ASP A 383 -18.17 2.55 4.20
CA ASP A 383 -18.26 3.23 2.92
C ASP A 383 -16.90 3.42 2.25
N LEU A 384 -16.85 3.19 0.94
CA LEU A 384 -15.64 3.29 0.14
C LEU A 384 -14.91 4.64 0.29
N ASP A 385 -15.66 5.76 0.29
CA ASP A 385 -15.14 7.10 0.52
C ASP A 385 -14.37 7.19 1.85
N VAL A 386 -14.91 6.59 2.91
CA VAL A 386 -14.34 6.57 4.26
C VAL A 386 -13.11 5.67 4.32
N LEU A 387 -13.16 4.51 3.66
CA LEU A 387 -12.02 3.59 3.57
C LEU A 387 -10.83 4.23 2.82
N VAL A 388 -11.06 4.80 1.64
CA VAL A 388 -10.02 5.50 0.85
C VAL A 388 -9.40 6.65 1.65
N GLU A 389 -10.24 7.47 2.31
CA GLU A 389 -9.77 8.58 3.14
C GLU A 389 -8.97 8.11 4.37
N ALA A 390 -9.37 6.98 4.98
CA ALA A 390 -8.66 6.37 6.11
C ALA A 390 -7.31 5.74 5.71
N VAL A 391 -7.24 5.02 4.58
CA VAL A 391 -5.97 4.46 4.05
C VAL A 391 -4.97 5.58 3.76
N ALA A 392 -5.41 6.62 3.04
CA ALA A 392 -4.55 7.75 2.73
C ALA A 392 -4.05 8.41 4.02
N THR A 393 -4.95 8.78 4.93
CA THR A 393 -4.61 9.53 6.15
C THR A 393 -3.71 8.74 7.11
N THR A 394 -3.88 7.42 7.24
CA THR A 394 -3.05 6.58 8.13
C THR A 394 -1.62 6.39 7.60
N ARG A 395 -1.46 6.09 6.31
CA ARG A 395 -0.13 5.87 5.70
C ARG A 395 0.74 7.12 5.63
N LEU A 396 0.15 8.28 5.38
CA LEU A 396 0.87 9.55 5.22
C LEU A 396 1.83 9.85 6.37
N VAL A 397 1.38 9.67 7.61
CA VAL A 397 2.19 9.97 8.80
C VAL A 397 3.12 8.81 9.16
N ALA A 398 2.58 7.60 9.23
CA ALA A 398 3.29 6.44 9.78
C ALA A 398 4.38 5.88 8.86
N GLN A 399 4.18 6.00 7.54
CA GLN A 399 5.04 5.40 6.53
C GLN A 399 5.83 6.48 5.80
N PHE A 400 5.17 7.31 4.99
CA PHE A 400 5.87 8.15 4.02
C PHE A 400 6.60 9.35 4.66
N ALA A 401 5.92 10.14 5.51
CA ALA A 401 6.57 11.26 6.21
C ALA A 401 7.72 10.79 7.11
N ALA A 402 7.54 9.67 7.83
CA ALA A 402 8.56 9.07 8.67
C ALA A 402 9.79 8.61 7.86
N GLN A 403 9.60 8.04 6.66
CA GLN A 403 10.71 7.58 5.80
C GLN A 403 11.46 8.74 5.13
N ALA A 404 10.75 9.77 4.66
CA ALA A 404 11.38 10.97 4.11
C ALA A 404 12.26 11.66 5.17
N PHE A 405 11.76 11.77 6.40
CA PHE A 405 12.51 12.28 7.54
C PHE A 405 13.67 11.36 7.96
N GLY A 406 13.45 10.04 7.98
CA GLY A 406 14.49 9.04 8.27
C GLY A 406 15.65 9.07 7.29
N LEU A 407 15.37 9.18 5.98
CA LEU A 407 16.41 9.34 4.95
C LEU A 407 17.14 10.68 5.09
N TRP A 408 16.45 11.75 5.47
CA TRP A 408 17.09 13.05 5.74
C TRP A 408 18.07 12.95 6.91
N LEU A 409 17.62 12.38 8.04
CA LEU A 409 18.46 12.16 9.22
C LEU A 409 19.68 11.27 8.92
N LEU A 410 19.49 10.20 8.14
CA LEU A 410 20.58 9.31 7.70
C LEU A 410 21.62 10.06 6.86
N LYS A 411 21.18 10.97 5.98
CA LYS A 411 22.09 11.76 5.12
C LYS A 411 22.75 12.92 5.87
N SER A 412 22.17 13.38 6.96
CA SER A 412 22.80 14.29 7.95
C SER A 412 23.83 13.62 8.86
N ARG A 413 24.00 12.28 8.80
CA ARG A 413 24.99 11.52 9.59
C ARG A 413 25.98 10.79 8.67
N PRO A 414 27.07 11.44 8.23
CA PRO A 414 27.98 10.88 7.22
C PRO A 414 28.63 9.56 7.65
N GLU A 415 28.95 9.40 8.93
CA GLU A 415 29.74 8.29 9.48
C GLU A 415 28.99 6.94 9.45
N THR A 416 27.65 6.97 9.51
CA THR A 416 26.81 5.77 9.50
C THR A 416 26.22 5.47 8.11
N ARG A 417 26.74 6.07 7.04
CA ARG A 417 26.13 6.00 5.69
C ARG A 417 26.56 4.72 4.94
N PRO A 418 25.64 3.77 4.65
CA PRO A 418 25.96 2.64 3.78
C PRO A 418 26.25 3.12 2.35
N SER A 419 27.07 2.39 1.60
CA SER A 419 27.28 2.68 0.18
C SER A 419 26.00 2.43 -0.61
N SER A 420 25.51 3.44 -1.34
CA SER A 420 24.35 3.29 -2.24
C SER A 420 24.79 3.38 -3.68
N SER A 421 24.23 2.53 -4.54
CA SER A 421 24.37 2.66 -5.99
C SER A 421 23.46 3.74 -6.58
N PHE A 422 22.47 4.21 -5.82
CA PHE A 422 21.56 5.30 -6.21
C PHE A 422 21.52 6.37 -5.10
N ASN A 423 21.76 7.63 -5.47
CA ASN A 423 21.62 8.77 -4.57
C ASN A 423 20.53 9.68 -5.12
N LEU A 424 19.62 10.14 -4.24
CA LEU A 424 18.52 11.05 -4.58
C LEU A 424 19.02 12.28 -5.36
N PRO A 425 18.61 12.46 -6.63
CA PRO A 425 18.91 13.68 -7.37
C PRO A 425 18.30 14.89 -6.66
N LEU A 426 19.00 16.03 -6.72
CA LEU A 426 18.56 17.31 -6.15
C LEU A 426 18.28 17.29 -4.63
N HIS A 427 18.85 16.34 -3.87
CA HIS A 427 18.75 16.32 -2.41
C HIS A 427 19.13 17.68 -1.78
N PRO A 428 18.33 18.26 -0.86
CA PRO A 428 17.17 17.66 -0.18
C PRO A 428 15.79 17.99 -0.81
N ILE A 429 15.73 18.59 -2.00
CA ILE A 429 14.48 19.14 -2.58
C ILE A 429 13.34 18.12 -2.63
N PRO A 430 13.50 16.88 -3.13
CA PRO A 430 12.40 15.93 -3.16
C PRO A 430 11.89 15.53 -1.77
N GLN A 431 12.76 15.43 -0.77
CA GLN A 431 12.35 15.13 0.62
C GLN A 431 11.55 16.28 1.22
N LEU A 432 11.95 17.53 0.96
CA LEU A 432 11.21 18.71 1.42
C LEU A 432 9.84 18.79 0.73
N VAL A 433 9.75 18.53 -0.58
CA VAL A 433 8.49 18.44 -1.31
C VAL A 433 7.58 17.37 -0.69
N VAL A 434 8.11 16.19 -0.42
CA VAL A 434 7.37 15.06 0.18
C VAL A 434 6.87 15.41 1.59
N ILE A 435 7.73 15.90 2.47
CA ILE A 435 7.37 16.29 3.85
C ILE A 435 6.34 17.42 3.85
N LEU A 436 6.53 18.47 3.04
CA LEU A 436 5.62 19.61 2.98
C LEU A 436 4.27 19.24 2.34
N ALA A 437 4.27 18.41 1.28
CA ALA A 437 3.04 17.96 0.64
C ALA A 437 2.22 17.07 1.58
N PHE A 438 2.86 16.14 2.30
CA PHE A 438 2.15 15.30 3.27
C PHE A 438 1.70 16.08 4.50
N ALA A 439 2.47 17.06 4.98
CA ALA A 439 2.01 17.99 6.02
C ALA A 439 0.79 18.83 5.57
N PHE A 440 0.82 19.35 4.33
CA PHE A 440 -0.30 20.07 3.71
C PHE A 440 -1.55 19.20 3.58
N VAL A 441 -1.37 17.97 3.10
CA VAL A 441 -2.45 16.99 2.95
C VAL A 441 -3.04 16.58 4.31
N PHE A 442 -2.18 16.39 5.32
CA PHE A 442 -2.60 16.11 6.69
C PHE A 442 -3.39 17.28 7.29
N ALA A 443 -2.91 18.52 7.13
CA ALA A 443 -3.59 19.73 7.60
C ALA A 443 -4.94 20.00 6.90
N THR A 444 -5.10 19.54 5.65
CA THR A 444 -6.33 19.68 4.86
C THR A 444 -7.25 18.44 4.93
N SER A 445 -6.94 17.48 5.81
CA SER A 445 -7.82 16.34 6.11
C SER A 445 -9.03 16.78 6.95
N PRO A 446 -10.23 16.17 6.77
CA PRO A 446 -11.42 16.56 7.50
C PRO A 446 -11.31 16.07 8.95
N ASN A 447 -11.11 17.03 9.83
CA ASN A 447 -11.04 16.80 11.27
C ASN A 447 -12.43 16.99 11.87
N TYR A 448 -12.77 16.20 12.89
CA TYR A 448 -14.02 16.37 13.63
C TYR A 448 -14.17 17.82 14.16
N ILE A 449 -13.06 18.38 14.64
CA ILE A 449 -12.94 19.76 15.13
C ILE A 449 -13.41 20.81 14.11
N PHE A 450 -13.14 20.62 12.82
CA PHE A 450 -13.43 21.62 11.77
C PHE A 450 -14.64 21.27 10.89
N HIS A 451 -14.96 19.99 10.72
CA HIS A 451 -15.94 19.53 9.72
C HIS A 451 -17.12 18.75 10.30
N ARG A 452 -17.13 18.40 11.61
CA ARG A 452 -18.15 17.56 12.26
C ARG A 452 -18.50 16.27 11.48
N ARG A 453 -17.50 15.69 10.80
CA ARG A 453 -17.58 14.40 10.09
C ARG A 453 -16.78 13.34 10.85
N VAL A 454 -16.75 12.11 10.32
CA VAL A 454 -16.04 10.95 10.92
C VAL A 454 -14.61 11.36 11.32
N PRO A 455 -14.18 11.12 12.57
CA PRO A 455 -12.90 11.59 13.13
C PRO A 455 -11.69 10.78 12.61
N LEU A 456 -11.49 10.73 11.29
CA LEU A 456 -10.46 9.87 10.67
C LEU A 456 -9.03 10.33 10.99
N LEU A 457 -8.79 11.64 11.11
CA LEU A 457 -7.48 12.17 11.53
C LEU A 457 -7.25 11.91 13.02
N GLU A 458 -8.24 12.19 13.88
CA GLU A 458 -8.10 11.95 15.31
C GLU A 458 -7.93 10.44 15.59
N ALA A 459 -8.62 9.58 14.84
CA ALA A 459 -8.44 8.13 14.91
C ALA A 459 -7.01 7.70 14.50
N SER A 460 -6.46 8.17 13.39
CA SER A 460 -5.11 7.79 12.96
C SER A 460 -4.03 8.24 13.96
N LEU A 461 -4.18 9.43 14.55
CA LEU A 461 -3.36 9.92 15.66
C LEU A 461 -3.50 9.07 16.93
N VAL A 462 -4.72 8.66 17.30
CA VAL A 462 -4.93 7.73 18.42
C VAL A 462 -4.28 6.37 18.16
N VAL A 463 -4.32 5.85 16.93
CA VAL A 463 -3.59 4.62 16.58
C VAL A 463 -2.07 4.82 16.69
N LEU A 464 -1.53 6.00 16.34
CA LEU A 464 -0.10 6.29 16.52
C LEU A 464 0.28 6.31 18.02
N LEU A 465 -0.51 7.00 18.84
CA LEU A 465 -0.29 7.11 20.28
C LEU A 465 -0.43 5.75 20.98
N THR A 466 -1.42 4.93 20.60
CA THR A 466 -1.53 3.55 21.11
C THR A 466 -0.38 2.66 20.67
N GLY A 467 0.17 2.83 19.46
CA GLY A 467 1.37 2.11 19.03
C GLY A 467 2.61 2.46 19.85
N VAL A 468 2.80 3.74 20.16
CA VAL A 468 3.88 4.19 21.07
C VAL A 468 3.67 3.64 22.49
N ALA A 469 2.44 3.68 23.01
CA ALA A 469 2.12 3.12 24.32
C ALA A 469 2.33 1.60 24.38
N ALA A 470 1.93 0.88 23.33
CA ALA A 470 2.12 -0.56 23.19
C ALA A 470 3.60 -0.94 23.15
N TYR A 471 4.45 -0.18 22.43
CA TYR A 471 5.91 -0.39 22.43
C TYR A 471 6.52 -0.26 23.83
N TYR A 472 6.15 0.78 24.59
CA TYR A 472 6.65 0.93 25.96
C TYR A 472 6.10 -0.14 26.91
N ALA A 473 4.88 -0.64 26.68
CA ALA A 473 4.32 -1.76 27.44
C ALA A 473 5.06 -3.08 27.16
N THR A 474 5.33 -3.42 25.89
CA THR A 474 6.09 -4.63 25.53
C THR A 474 7.54 -4.54 25.98
N ALA A 475 8.20 -3.39 25.80
CA ALA A 475 9.56 -3.16 26.29
C ALA A 475 9.66 -3.33 27.83
N ARG A 476 8.69 -2.80 28.59
CA ARG A 476 8.60 -3.02 30.04
C ARG A 476 8.36 -4.49 30.40
N TRP A 477 7.52 -5.20 29.65
CA TRP A 477 7.26 -6.63 29.88
C TRP A 477 8.52 -7.47 29.65
N HIS A 478 9.25 -7.24 28.56
CA HIS A 478 10.53 -7.91 28.29
C HIS A 478 11.61 -7.57 29.33
N ALA A 479 11.69 -6.32 29.79
CA ALA A 479 12.58 -5.94 30.89
C ALA A 479 12.23 -6.68 32.20
N ASN A 480 10.94 -6.76 32.56
CA ASN A 480 10.47 -7.48 33.75
C ASN A 480 10.72 -8.99 33.66
N LEU A 481 10.58 -9.61 32.50
CA LEU A 481 10.89 -11.03 32.27
C LEU A 481 12.39 -11.32 32.45
N SER A 482 13.26 -10.42 31.97
CA SER A 482 14.71 -10.53 32.16
C SER A 482 15.13 -10.30 33.63
N ALA A 483 14.53 -9.33 34.32
CA ALA A 483 14.73 -9.11 35.75
C ALA A 483 14.25 -10.31 36.61
N GLY A 484 13.13 -10.93 36.24
CA GLY A 484 12.65 -12.17 36.83
C GLY A 484 13.63 -13.34 36.67
N LYS A 485 14.20 -13.53 35.47
CA LYS A 485 15.20 -14.60 35.24
C LYS A 485 16.50 -14.38 36.05
N ASN A 486 16.98 -13.15 36.18
CA ASN A 486 18.17 -12.87 36.98
C ASN A 486 17.94 -13.11 38.49
N THR A 487 16.74 -12.84 39.00
CA THR A 487 16.41 -13.11 40.41
C THR A 487 16.20 -14.60 40.71
N THR A 488 15.79 -15.42 39.74
CA THR A 488 15.80 -16.89 39.90
C THR A 488 17.22 -17.47 39.86
N ASN A 489 18.08 -17.01 38.94
CA ASN A 489 19.46 -17.51 38.84
C ASN A 489 20.32 -17.15 40.06
N LEU A 490 20.06 -16.02 40.73
CA LEU A 490 20.69 -15.65 41.99
C LEU A 490 20.24 -16.49 43.20
N ARG A 491 19.24 -17.37 43.06
CA ARG A 491 18.78 -18.29 44.14
C ARG A 491 19.26 -19.75 43.99
N VAL A 492 20.05 -20.06 42.96
CA VAL A 492 20.52 -21.44 42.69
C VAL A 492 22.03 -21.61 42.94
N VAL A 493 22.74 -20.55 43.35
CA VAL A 493 24.16 -20.58 43.70
C VAL A 493 24.36 -20.23 45.18
N ASP A 494 23.76 -21.03 46.07
CA ASP A 494 24.12 -21.06 47.50
C ASP A 494 23.57 -22.32 48.20
N HIS A 495 24.05 -23.50 47.80
CA HIS A 495 24.03 -24.73 48.62
C HIS A 495 24.97 -25.79 48.01
N HIS A 496 26.27 -25.67 48.30
CA HIS A 496 27.16 -26.82 48.59
C HIS A 496 28.55 -26.34 49.06
N GLN A 497 28.63 -25.99 50.36
CA GLN A 497 29.84 -26.14 51.17
C GLN A 497 29.45 -26.62 52.57
N VAL A 498 29.45 -27.95 52.74
CA VAL A 498 29.99 -28.72 53.88
C VAL A 498 30.42 -30.07 53.32
#